data_AF-A0AAV0EN46-F1
#
_entry.id   AF-A0AAV0EN46-F1
#
_cell.length_a   1.000
_cell.length_b   1.000
_cell.length_c   1.000
_cell.angle_alpha   90.00
_cell.angle_beta   90.00
_cell.angle_gamma   90.00
#
_symmetry.space_group_name_H-M   'P 1'
#
loop_
_entity.id
_entity.type
_entity.pdbx_description
1 polymer ?
#
loop_
_entity_poly.entity_id
_entity_poly.type
_entity_poly.pdbx_seq_one_letter_code
_entity_poly.pdbx_strand_id
1 'polypeptide(L)'
;MNDNNGKTFKFEHAWRVLQVCPKWYQQYEAPVSFSRPISSPQSHDSPTLGGSASSPSDGEPLQRPEGRDKQKAKRSGKAKVSKLDPMMTQCLQEMIEQGREQASRRAKRDELQHKAVESEITRNQYDLLAADLSKFSPRKQRWIKQKQDEIMGYSQNSSSDVPDTPAEEVYRPHFDF
;
A
#
# COMPACT_ATOMS: atom_id res chain seq x y z
N MET A 1 18.54 -6.23 -22.32
CA MET A 1 18.79 -5.86 -20.92
C MET A 1 17.47 -5.98 -20.19
N ASN A 2 17.34 -6.97 -19.30
CA ASN A 2 16.12 -7.25 -18.55
C ASN A 2 16.27 -6.65 -17.15
N ASP A 3 15.52 -5.60 -16.86
CA ASP A 3 15.44 -5.00 -15.53
C ASP A 3 14.50 -5.81 -14.63
N ASN A 4 14.92 -7.01 -14.24
CA ASN A 4 14.32 -7.71 -13.11
C ASN A 4 14.86 -7.09 -11.81
N ASN A 5 14.36 -5.89 -11.48
CA ASN A 5 14.57 -5.28 -10.17
C ASN A 5 14.02 -6.22 -9.10
N GLY A 6 14.94 -6.78 -8.30
CA GLY A 6 14.75 -7.77 -7.23
C GLY A 6 13.81 -7.34 -6.12
N LYS A 7 12.54 -7.14 -6.45
CA LYS A 7 11.45 -7.01 -5.48
C LYS A 7 11.16 -8.40 -4.95
N THR A 8 11.90 -8.82 -3.92
CA THR A 8 11.60 -10.03 -3.17
C THR A 8 10.16 -9.93 -2.67
N PHE A 9 9.36 -10.92 -3.03
CA PHE A 9 7.97 -11.01 -2.60
C PHE A 9 7.93 -11.03 -1.07
N LYS A 10 7.50 -9.93 -0.46
CA LYS A 10 7.45 -9.80 1.01
C LYS A 10 6.23 -10.56 1.52
N PHE A 11 6.40 -11.86 1.73
CA PHE A 11 5.39 -12.77 2.25
C PHE A 11 4.72 -12.22 3.53
N GLU A 12 5.49 -11.56 4.38
CA GLU A 12 5.00 -10.95 5.61
C GLU A 12 4.00 -9.81 5.37
N HIS A 13 4.20 -8.99 4.33
CA HIS A 13 3.26 -7.92 3.99
C HIS A 13 1.95 -8.50 3.47
N ALA A 14 2.03 -9.51 2.59
CA ALA A 14 0.86 -10.24 2.14
C ALA A 14 0.13 -10.84 3.34
N TRP A 15 0.81 -11.58 4.22
CA TRP A 15 0.24 -12.22 5.40
C TRP A 15 -0.50 -11.25 6.34
N ARG A 16 0.04 -10.04 6.57
CA ARG A 16 -0.65 -9.03 7.38
C ARG A 16 -1.92 -8.50 6.73
N VAL A 17 -1.92 -8.26 5.41
CA VAL A 17 -3.13 -7.80 4.68
C VAL A 17 -4.22 -8.85 4.74
N LEU A 18 -3.80 -10.10 4.57
CA LEU A 18 -4.57 -11.32 4.62
C LEU A 18 -5.27 -11.52 5.99
N GLN A 19 -4.61 -11.19 7.11
CA GLN A 19 -5.23 -11.18 8.45
C GLN A 19 -6.37 -10.17 8.63
N VAL A 20 -6.39 -9.07 7.86
CA VAL A 20 -7.42 -8.03 7.94
C VAL A 20 -8.66 -8.40 7.13
N CYS A 21 -8.59 -9.44 6.28
CA CYS A 21 -9.74 -9.94 5.54
C CYS A 21 -10.56 -10.92 6.39
N PRO A 22 -11.80 -10.58 6.82
CA PRO A 22 -12.61 -11.44 7.70
C PRO A 22 -13.13 -12.72 7.03
N LYS A 23 -12.92 -12.88 5.72
CA LYS A 23 -13.58 -13.91 4.90
C LYS A 23 -13.02 -15.32 5.05
N TRP A 24 -11.92 -15.50 5.79
CA TRP A 24 -11.19 -16.77 5.80
C TRP A 24 -11.62 -17.70 6.92
N TYR A 25 -12.04 -17.11 8.03
CA TYR A 25 -12.58 -17.83 9.18
C TYR A 25 -14.01 -18.31 8.94
N GLN A 26 -14.79 -17.59 8.12
CA GLN A 26 -16.20 -17.93 7.86
C GLN A 26 -16.40 -19.24 7.08
N GLN A 27 -15.37 -19.78 6.41
CA GLN A 27 -15.47 -21.07 5.71
C GLN A 27 -15.07 -22.27 6.58
N TYR A 28 -14.46 -22.07 7.75
CA TYR A 28 -14.04 -23.17 8.63
C TYR A 28 -15.10 -23.54 9.69
N GLU A 29 -16.01 -22.63 10.06
CA GLU A 29 -17.05 -22.89 11.07
C GLU A 29 -18.38 -23.38 10.50
N ALA A 30 -18.53 -23.47 9.17
CA ALA A 30 -19.67 -24.15 8.59
C ALA A 30 -19.42 -25.67 8.68
N PRO A 31 -20.16 -26.45 9.48
CA PRO A 31 -20.13 -27.90 9.33
C PRO A 31 -20.55 -28.21 7.89
N VAL A 32 -19.61 -28.74 7.11
CA VAL A 32 -19.88 -29.24 5.76
C VAL A 32 -20.78 -30.45 5.94
N SER A 33 -22.10 -30.25 5.98
CA SER A 33 -23.06 -31.33 5.84
C SER A 33 -23.03 -31.77 4.39
N PHE A 34 -22.07 -32.62 4.04
CA PHE A 34 -22.08 -33.36 2.80
C PHE A 34 -23.19 -34.40 2.90
N SER A 35 -24.42 -33.98 2.64
CA SER A 35 -25.56 -34.87 2.46
C SER A 35 -25.32 -35.66 1.17
N ARG A 36 -24.67 -36.82 1.28
CA ARG A 36 -24.93 -37.91 0.33
C ARG A 36 -26.33 -38.42 0.62
N PRO A 37 -27.28 -38.38 -0.32
CA PRO A 37 -28.48 -39.18 -0.15
C PRO A 37 -28.08 -40.65 -0.31
N ILE A 38 -28.03 -41.37 0.81
CA ILE A 38 -28.01 -42.83 0.86
C ILE A 38 -29.37 -43.28 1.37
N SER A 39 -30.13 -43.87 0.46
CA SER A 39 -31.14 -44.91 0.70
C SER A 39 -31.47 -45.48 -0.68
N SER A 40 -30.73 -46.50 -1.17
CA SER A 40 -30.89 -47.96 -0.92
C SER A 40 -31.99 -48.57 -1.82
N PRO A 41 -32.02 -49.90 -2.03
CA PRO A 41 -31.21 -50.79 -2.88
C PRO A 41 -32.01 -51.28 -4.12
N GLN A 42 -31.43 -52.12 -5.00
CA GLN A 42 -32.04 -52.71 -6.24
C GLN A 42 -32.26 -51.73 -7.42
N SER A 43 -31.89 -51.99 -8.67
CA SER A 43 -31.50 -53.20 -9.40
C SER A 43 -30.38 -52.85 -10.39
N HIS A 44 -29.30 -53.63 -10.41
CA HIS A 44 -28.33 -53.61 -11.50
C HIS A 44 -28.88 -54.48 -12.64
N ASP A 45 -29.45 -53.84 -13.65
CA ASP A 45 -29.58 -54.37 -15.01
C ASP A 45 -28.62 -53.53 -15.86
N SER A 46 -27.61 -54.00 -16.61
CA SER A 46 -27.03 -55.29 -17.04
C SER A 46 -25.80 -54.86 -17.90
N PRO A 47 -24.96 -55.69 -18.59
CA PRO A 47 -24.85 -57.15 -18.61
C PRO A 47 -23.40 -57.69 -18.42
N THR A 48 -23.38 -58.97 -18.07
CA THR A 48 -22.38 -60.04 -18.22
C THR A 48 -21.25 -59.82 -19.25
N LEU A 49 -19.99 -59.90 -18.79
CA LEU A 49 -18.84 -60.32 -19.61
C LEU A 49 -18.44 -61.75 -19.21
N GLY A 50 -19.10 -62.71 -19.85
CA GLY A 50 -18.75 -64.12 -19.93
C GLY A 50 -18.92 -64.52 -21.38
N GLY A 51 -17.85 -65.03 -22.00
CA GLY A 51 -17.60 -64.90 -23.43
C GLY A 51 -18.41 -65.78 -24.37
N SER A 52 -18.42 -65.39 -25.65
CA SER A 52 -18.23 -66.29 -26.79
C SER A 52 -17.89 -65.47 -28.03
N ALA A 53 -17.00 -66.03 -28.84
CA ALA A 53 -16.31 -65.40 -29.96
C ALA A 53 -17.19 -65.12 -31.19
N SER A 54 -16.91 -64.01 -31.89
CA SER A 54 -17.10 -63.89 -33.34
C SER A 54 -16.28 -62.72 -33.92
N SER A 55 -15.18 -63.08 -34.58
CA SER A 55 -14.43 -62.45 -35.70
C SER A 55 -14.25 -60.92 -35.88
N PRO A 56 -13.17 -60.50 -36.59
CA PRO A 56 -12.58 -59.17 -36.49
C PRO A 56 -13.28 -58.16 -37.41
N SER A 57 -13.56 -56.96 -36.88
CA SER A 57 -13.94 -55.80 -37.69
C SER A 57 -12.83 -54.75 -37.56
N ASP A 58 -12.12 -54.52 -38.66
CA ASP A 58 -11.31 -53.34 -38.88
C ASP A 58 -12.11 -52.06 -38.63
N GLY A 59 -11.45 -51.01 -38.12
CA GLY A 59 -11.91 -49.62 -38.26
C GLY A 59 -12.28 -48.89 -36.97
N GLU A 60 -11.31 -48.27 -36.32
CA GLU A 60 -11.10 -46.80 -36.35
C GLU A 60 -10.06 -46.40 -35.28
N PRO A 61 -9.02 -45.62 -35.63
CA PRO A 61 -8.09 -45.12 -34.63
C PRO A 61 -8.78 -44.08 -33.74
N LEU A 62 -8.79 -44.31 -32.42
CA LEU A 62 -9.27 -43.36 -31.42
C LEU A 62 -8.66 -41.96 -31.66
N GLN A 63 -9.53 -41.00 -31.98
CA GLN A 63 -9.11 -39.63 -32.29
C GLN A 63 -8.53 -38.97 -31.03
N ARG A 64 -7.28 -38.52 -31.11
CA ARG A 64 -6.63 -37.84 -29.98
C ARG A 64 -7.36 -36.54 -29.66
N PRO A 65 -7.54 -36.19 -28.37
CA PRO A 65 -8.14 -34.92 -27.96
C PRO A 65 -7.46 -33.74 -28.62
N GLU A 66 -8.26 -32.80 -29.15
CA GLU A 66 -7.72 -31.57 -29.75
C GLU A 66 -6.88 -30.81 -28.72
N GLY A 67 -5.65 -30.46 -29.11
CA GLY A 67 -4.76 -29.67 -28.27
C GLY A 67 -5.32 -28.27 -27.98
N ARG A 68 -4.99 -27.74 -26.79
CA ARG A 68 -5.41 -26.43 -26.26
C ARG A 68 -5.32 -25.28 -27.27
N ASP A 69 -4.31 -25.30 -28.14
CA ASP A 69 -4.08 -24.24 -29.12
C ASP A 69 -5.10 -24.25 -30.28
N LYS A 70 -5.57 -25.43 -30.68
CA LYS A 70 -6.63 -25.57 -31.70
C LYS A 70 -8.00 -25.15 -31.17
N GLN A 71 -8.27 -25.38 -29.88
CA GLN A 71 -9.47 -24.86 -29.21
C GLN A 71 -9.48 -23.33 -29.13
N LYS A 72 -8.31 -22.70 -28.94
CA LYS A 72 -8.20 -21.24 -28.87
C LYS A 72 -8.45 -20.58 -30.23
N ALA A 73 -8.01 -21.20 -31.33
CA ALA A 73 -8.24 -20.72 -32.70
C ALA A 73 -9.73 -20.72 -33.09
N LYS A 74 -10.52 -21.70 -32.63
CA LYS A 74 -11.99 -21.71 -32.83
C LYS A 74 -12.70 -20.58 -32.06
N ARG A 75 -12.13 -20.13 -30.93
CA ARG A 75 -12.67 -19.03 -30.11
C ARG A 75 -12.29 -17.63 -30.60
N SER A 76 -11.28 -17.49 -31.47
CA SER A 76 -10.87 -16.19 -32.02
C SER A 76 -11.68 -15.73 -33.23
N GLY A 77 -12.70 -16.49 -33.65
CA GLY A 77 -13.64 -16.06 -34.68
C GLY A 77 -14.52 -14.93 -34.17
N LYS A 78 -14.20 -13.68 -34.55
CA LYS A 78 -14.99 -12.45 -34.35
C LYS A 78 -15.80 -12.47 -33.05
N ALA A 79 -15.15 -12.12 -31.94
CA ALA A 79 -15.88 -11.65 -30.77
C ALA A 79 -16.67 -10.41 -31.21
N LYS A 80 -17.96 -10.61 -31.54
CA LYS A 80 -18.94 -9.52 -31.53
C LYS A 80 -18.74 -8.83 -30.19
N VAL A 81 -18.57 -7.51 -30.20
CA VAL A 81 -18.53 -6.70 -28.99
C VAL A 81 -19.82 -7.01 -28.24
N SER A 82 -19.74 -7.96 -27.31
CA SER A 82 -20.82 -8.30 -26.41
C SER A 82 -21.05 -7.02 -25.64
N LYS A 83 -22.20 -6.38 -25.83
CA LYS A 83 -22.66 -5.35 -24.90
C LYS A 83 -22.42 -5.93 -23.50
N LEU A 84 -21.64 -5.23 -22.68
CA LEU A 84 -21.47 -5.63 -21.29
C LEU A 84 -22.87 -5.77 -20.69
N ASP A 85 -23.05 -6.81 -19.87
CA ASP A 85 -24.26 -6.98 -19.09
C ASP A 85 -24.57 -5.65 -18.37
N PRO A 86 -25.78 -5.08 -18.51
CA PRO A 86 -26.16 -3.84 -17.83
C PRO A 86 -25.92 -3.90 -16.32
N MET A 87 -26.06 -5.08 -15.69
CA MET A 87 -25.78 -5.27 -14.27
C MET A 87 -24.28 -5.11 -13.95
N MET A 88 -23.41 -5.61 -14.84
CA MET A 88 -21.96 -5.44 -14.72
C MET A 88 -21.54 -3.98 -14.97
N THR A 89 -22.22 -3.30 -15.89
CA THR A 89 -21.98 -1.88 -16.17
C THR A 89 -22.35 -1.01 -14.97
N GLN A 90 -23.49 -1.28 -14.33
CA GLN A 90 -23.92 -0.59 -13.11
C GLN A 90 -22.95 -0.82 -11.94
N CYS A 91 -22.52 -2.05 -11.74
CA CYS A 91 -21.53 -2.39 -10.70
C CYS A 91 -20.20 -1.66 -10.91
N LEU A 92 -19.70 -1.58 -12.15
CA LEU A 92 -18.49 -0.82 -12.46
C LEU A 92 -18.67 0.67 -12.21
N GLN A 93 -19.83 1.22 -12.55
CA GLN A 93 -20.14 2.64 -12.32
C GLN A 93 -20.19 2.97 -10.83
N GLU A 94 -20.85 2.14 -10.02
CA GLU A 94 -20.86 2.31 -8.56
C GLU A 94 -19.46 2.21 -7.95
N MET A 95 -18.63 1.27 -8.42
CA MET A 95 -17.25 1.13 -7.95
C MET A 95 -16.41 2.38 -8.27
N ILE A 96 -16.60 2.97 -9.45
CA ILE A 96 -15.93 4.22 -9.85
C ILE A 96 -16.42 5.36 -8.95
N GLU A 97 -17.72 5.49 -8.74
CA GLU A 97 -18.33 6.53 -7.90
C GLU A 97 -17.79 6.46 -6.46
N GLN A 98 -17.80 5.26 -5.86
CA GLN A 98 -17.25 5.00 -4.53
C GLN A 98 -15.75 5.29 -4.46
N GLY A 99 -15.00 4.95 -5.51
CA GLY A 99 -13.57 5.25 -5.59
C GLY A 99 -13.31 6.76 -5.60
N ARG A 100 -14.09 7.53 -6.36
CA ARG A 100 -14.01 9.00 -6.40
C ARG A 100 -14.38 9.62 -5.07
N GLU A 101 -15.44 9.13 -4.43
CA GLU A 101 -15.85 9.62 -3.13
C GLU A 101 -14.80 9.32 -2.06
N GLN A 102 -14.22 8.12 -2.06
CA GLN A 102 -13.17 7.75 -1.12
C GLN A 102 -11.91 8.60 -1.32
N ALA A 103 -11.52 8.86 -2.57
CA ALA A 103 -10.40 9.75 -2.89
C ALA A 103 -10.66 11.18 -2.39
N SER A 104 -11.86 11.71 -2.62
CA SER A 104 -12.27 13.04 -2.13
C SER A 104 -12.23 13.12 -0.59
N ARG A 105 -12.75 12.10 0.10
CA ARG A 105 -12.71 12.02 1.57
C ARG A 105 -11.28 11.97 2.11
N ARG A 106 -10.37 11.26 1.42
CA ARG A 106 -8.94 11.23 1.78
C ARG A 106 -8.29 12.60 1.60
N ALA A 107 -8.46 13.23 0.44
CA ALA A 107 -7.91 14.56 0.17
C ALA A 107 -8.38 15.60 1.20
N LYS A 108 -9.68 15.58 1.56
CA LYS A 108 -10.23 16.48 2.58
C LYS A 108 -9.65 16.21 3.98
N ARG A 109 -9.41 14.94 4.32
CA ARG A 109 -8.76 14.59 5.59
C ARG A 109 -7.33 15.12 5.63
N ASP A 110 -6.57 14.91 4.56
CA ASP A 110 -5.18 15.32 4.48
C ASP A 110 -5.07 16.85 4.56
N GLU A 111 -5.98 17.58 3.90
CA GLU A 111 -6.08 19.03 3.99
C GLU A 111 -6.36 19.51 5.43
N LEU A 112 -7.31 18.87 6.12
CA LEU A 112 -7.63 19.20 7.51
C LEU A 112 -6.45 18.92 8.46
N GLN A 113 -5.72 17.83 8.25
CA GLN A 113 -4.53 17.52 9.03
C GLN A 113 -3.42 18.55 8.79
N HIS A 114 -3.20 18.95 7.53
CA HIS A 114 -2.24 19.99 7.20
C HIS A 114 -2.56 21.31 7.91
N LYS A 115 -3.81 21.77 7.80
CA LYS A 115 -4.29 22.99 8.47
C LYS A 115 -4.13 22.92 9.99
N ALA A 116 -4.42 21.77 10.59
CA ALA A 116 -4.24 21.59 12.03
C ALA A 116 -2.77 21.73 12.44
N VAL A 117 -1.86 21.07 11.71
CA VAL A 117 -0.41 21.17 11.96
C VAL A 117 0.09 22.60 11.77
N GLU A 118 -0.32 23.27 10.69
CA GLU A 118 0.05 24.67 10.45
C GLU A 118 -0.42 25.58 11.59
N SER A 119 -1.67 25.43 12.03
CA SER A 119 -2.22 26.22 13.13
C SER A 119 -1.46 26.02 14.44
N GLU A 120 -1.02 24.78 14.71
CA GLU A 120 -0.22 24.45 15.89
C GLU A 120 1.19 25.04 15.79
N ILE A 121 1.83 24.96 14.62
CA ILE A 121 3.12 25.60 14.36
C ILE A 121 3.01 27.11 14.61
N THR A 122 2.02 27.78 14.03
CA THR A 122 1.81 29.23 14.19
C THR A 122 1.57 29.60 15.66
N ARG A 123 0.75 28.82 16.38
CA ARG A 123 0.55 29.03 17.82
C ARG A 123 1.86 28.92 18.60
N ASN A 124 2.63 27.85 18.36
CA ASN A 124 3.90 27.64 19.05
C ASN A 124 4.93 28.74 18.73
N GLN A 125 4.95 29.24 17.49
CA GLN A 125 5.77 30.38 17.11
C GLN A 125 5.37 31.65 17.85
N TYR A 126 4.07 31.92 17.97
CA TYR A 126 3.55 33.05 18.74
C TYR A 126 3.94 32.96 20.21
N ASP A 127 3.79 31.77 20.82
CA ASP A 127 4.17 31.53 22.22
C ASP A 127 5.67 31.76 22.44
N LEU A 128 6.52 31.34 21.47
CA LEU A 128 7.96 31.59 21.51
C LEU A 128 8.29 33.08 21.38
N LEU A 129 7.61 33.82 20.50
CA LEU A 129 7.81 35.26 20.32
C LEU A 129 7.33 36.07 21.55
N ALA A 130 6.25 35.64 22.19
CA ALA A 130 5.68 36.28 23.37
C ALA A 130 6.34 35.86 24.69
N ALA A 131 7.28 34.90 24.66
CA ALA A 131 7.92 34.37 25.86
C ALA A 131 8.76 35.43 26.58
N ASP A 132 8.45 35.65 27.86
CA ASP A 132 9.25 36.51 28.74
C ASP A 132 10.57 35.82 29.12
N LEU A 133 11.67 36.29 28.55
CA LEU A 133 13.00 35.73 28.74
C LEU A 133 13.46 35.77 30.20
N SER A 134 13.03 36.77 30.98
CA SER A 134 13.49 36.98 32.37
C SER A 134 13.15 35.80 33.30
N LYS A 135 12.13 35.02 32.96
CA LYS A 135 11.65 33.87 33.73
C LYS A 135 12.45 32.59 33.52
N PHE A 136 13.40 32.58 32.59
CA PHE A 136 14.15 31.40 32.21
C PHE A 136 15.63 31.49 32.59
N SER A 137 16.29 30.34 32.72
CA SER A 137 17.74 30.30 32.94
C SER A 137 18.50 30.90 31.74
N PRO A 138 19.73 31.43 31.93
CA PRO A 138 20.50 32.04 30.84
C PRO A 138 20.71 31.13 29.62
N ARG A 139 20.82 29.81 29.84
CA ARG A 139 20.91 28.83 28.76
C ARG A 139 19.63 28.77 27.93
N LYS A 140 18.47 28.74 28.58
CA LYS A 140 17.17 28.67 27.91
C LYS A 140 16.81 30.01 27.25
N GLN A 141 17.18 31.14 27.86
CA GLN A 141 17.04 32.46 27.24
C GLN A 141 17.74 32.55 25.89
N ARG A 142 19.01 32.12 25.81
CA ARG A 142 19.77 32.12 24.55
C ARG A 142 19.08 31.27 23.48
N TRP A 143 18.58 30.09 23.85
CA TRP A 143 17.85 29.23 22.92
C TRP A 143 16.53 29.85 22.45
N ILE A 144 15.72 30.41 23.35
CA ILE A 144 14.46 31.07 22.97
C ILE A 144 14.75 32.25 22.05
N LYS A 145 15.73 33.10 22.39
CA LYS A 145 16.13 34.24 21.57
C LYS A 145 16.59 33.80 20.17
N GLN A 146 17.42 32.76 20.08
CA GLN A 146 17.80 32.18 18.79
C GLN A 146 16.57 31.73 17.98
N LYS A 147 15.58 31.10 18.62
CA LYS A 147 14.34 30.70 17.94
C LYS A 147 13.49 31.89 17.51
N GLN A 148 13.43 32.95 18.30
CA GLN A 148 12.77 34.20 17.90
C GLN A 148 13.46 34.80 16.66
N ASP A 149 14.79 34.83 16.64
CA ASP A 149 15.59 35.34 15.52
C ASP A 149 15.42 34.48 14.25
N GLU A 150 15.35 33.14 14.38
CA GLU A 150 15.01 32.23 13.29
C GLU A 150 13.61 32.50 12.72
N ILE A 151 12.60 32.68 13.59
CA ILE A 151 11.21 32.95 13.18
C ILE A 151 11.08 34.31 12.47
N MET A 152 11.80 35.33 12.94
CA MET A 152 11.81 36.67 12.33
C MET A 152 12.70 36.76 11.08
N GLY A 153 13.45 35.71 10.75
CA GLY A 153 14.32 35.66 9.58
C GLY A 153 15.67 36.38 9.75
N TYR A 154 16.07 36.72 10.97
CA TYR A 154 17.37 37.34 11.27
C TYR A 154 18.53 36.33 11.31
N SER A 155 18.26 35.02 11.14
CA SER A 155 19.25 33.94 11.19
C SER A 155 20.09 33.75 9.92
N GLN A 156 20.10 34.70 8.97
CA GLN A 156 21.12 34.71 7.92
C GLN A 156 22.30 35.58 8.39
N ASN A 157 23.45 34.93 8.63
CA ASN A 157 24.80 35.50 8.80
C ASN A 157 25.40 35.55 10.21
N SER A 158 25.27 34.51 11.04
CA SER A 158 26.13 34.32 12.21
C SER A 158 27.04 33.09 12.08
N SER A 159 27.72 32.95 10.94
CA SER A 159 29.09 32.41 10.92
C SER A 159 30.02 33.60 10.87
N SER A 160 30.09 34.34 12.00
CA SER A 160 31.22 35.22 12.23
C SER A 160 32.38 34.32 12.59
N ASP A 161 33.14 33.88 11.59
CA ASP A 161 34.54 33.57 11.82
C ASP A 161 35.15 34.81 12.46
N VAL A 162 35.38 34.73 13.77
CA VAL A 162 36.17 35.72 14.48
C VAL A 162 37.59 35.55 13.94
N PRO A 163 38.18 36.51 13.21
CA PRO A 163 39.60 36.46 12.99
C PRO A 163 40.26 36.63 14.36
N ASP A 164 41.04 35.61 14.72
CA ASP A 164 41.92 35.57 15.87
C ASP A 164 42.74 36.88 15.89
N THR A 165 42.37 37.83 16.74
CA THR A 165 43.18 39.01 17.00
C THR A 165 44.31 38.57 17.93
N PRO A 166 45.58 38.53 17.46
CA PRO A 166 46.68 38.33 18.38
C PRO A 166 46.71 39.50 19.35
N ALA A 167 46.78 39.15 20.63
CA ALA A 167 46.79 40.07 21.76
C ALA A 167 47.72 41.26 21.51
N GLU A 168 47.19 42.47 21.74
CA GLU A 168 47.99 43.67 21.92
C GLU A 168 49.07 43.39 22.96
N GLU A 169 50.32 43.43 22.50
CA GLU A 169 51.49 43.45 23.36
C GLU A 169 51.47 44.79 24.09
N VAL A 170 50.99 44.73 25.34
CA VAL A 170 50.96 45.85 26.28
C VAL A 170 52.37 46.42 26.41
N TYR A 171 52.57 47.59 25.81
CA TYR A 171 53.77 48.41 25.98
C TYR A 171 53.94 48.75 27.47
N ARG A 172 54.86 48.07 28.17
CA ARG A 172 55.37 48.50 29.47
C ARG A 172 56.48 49.53 29.24
N PRO A 173 56.34 50.78 29.69
CA PRO A 173 57.49 51.67 29.77
C PRO A 173 58.38 51.21 30.93
N HIS A 174 59.60 50.80 30.63
CA HIS A 174 60.65 50.60 31.64
C HIS A 174 61.14 52.00 32.04
N PHE A 175 60.69 52.47 33.21
CA PHE A 175 61.39 53.51 33.95
C PHE A 175 62.26 52.79 34.97
N ASP A 176 63.58 52.97 34.88
CA ASP A 176 64.46 52.82 36.02
C ASP A 176 65.44 54.00 36.05
N PHE A 177 65.61 54.49 37.27
CA PHE A 177 66.31 55.69 37.73
C PHE A 177 67.83 55.47 37.79
#